data_AF-A0AAD3MAY3-F1
#
_entry.id   AF-A0AAD3MAY3-F1
#
_cell.length_a   1.000
_cell.length_b   1.000
_cell.length_c   1.000
_cell.angle_alpha   90.00
_cell.angle_beta   90.00
_cell.angle_gamma   90.00
#
_symmetry.space_group_name_H-M   'P 1'
#
loop_
_entity.id
_entity.type
_entity.pdbx_description
1 polymer ?
#
loop_
_entity_poly.entity_id
_entity_poly.type
_entity_poly.pdbx_seq_one_letter_code
_entity_poly.pdbx_strand_id
1 'polypeptide(L)'
;VYMSTRRGAWVIRQVSDNGLPVDMKYNTRFVHILFQLLPINFFNWFGENKLNAMYDHTMYALKPTHRLFSQIPVINDDLPLKILSGAVIIKPNVKEIRGSTVVFDDGTFVEKVDTIVFATGYNYDFPFLPSSVMYKSGHRVGLYKHVFPPNMEHPTLAVVGFIHALGAIMPQGEMQARWVTRVFKGLKKLPSNQAMIKTVEKDTKDMEKNYIVSKLTPLQVDFVSYMDDIAGEVGVRPSLLWLFFTDYPLFKRVLWGPVTAYQYRLMGPGKWEGARRAIFTQFDRMFQPLKTRKLEDQEPSTAGRLMKLSLTLMAGGATAYYIHVRNPTAIPTLLSKFQPQTA
;
A
#
# COMPACT_ATOMS: atom_id res chain seq x y z
N VAL A 1 -8.26 0.76 30.72
CA VAL A 1 -9.15 0.33 29.60
C VAL A 1 -8.78 -1.08 29.20
N TYR A 2 -9.76 -1.94 28.91
CA TYR A 2 -9.51 -3.28 28.40
C TYR A 2 -9.81 -3.33 26.90
N MET A 3 -8.92 -3.92 26.12
CA MET A 3 -9.11 -4.09 24.68
C MET A 3 -9.13 -5.57 24.35
N SER A 4 -10.31 -6.09 24.00
CA SER A 4 -10.49 -7.49 23.62
C SER A 4 -10.19 -7.70 22.14
N THR A 5 -9.40 -8.72 21.82
CA THR A 5 -9.17 -9.16 20.44
C THR A 5 -9.15 -10.68 20.34
N ARG A 6 -9.76 -11.21 19.28
CA ARG A 6 -9.77 -12.66 19.00
C ARG A 6 -8.52 -13.14 18.27
N ARG A 7 -7.97 -12.30 17.39
CA ARG A 7 -6.93 -12.71 16.42
C ARG A 7 -5.64 -11.91 16.53
N GLY A 8 -5.58 -10.90 17.40
CA GLY A 8 -4.49 -9.92 17.37
C GLY A 8 -4.52 -9.07 16.09
N ALA A 9 -3.53 -8.20 15.95
CA ALA A 9 -3.27 -7.42 14.74
C ALA A 9 -1.82 -6.94 14.71
N TRP A 10 -1.24 -6.85 13.52
CA TRP A 10 0.00 -6.08 13.35
C TRP A 10 -0.31 -4.60 13.55
N VAL A 11 0.44 -3.94 14.41
CA VAL A 11 0.31 -2.51 14.70
C VAL A 11 1.51 -1.79 14.10
N ILE A 12 1.24 -0.77 13.30
CA ILE A 12 2.26 0.09 12.70
C ILE A 12 2.05 1.54 13.14
N ARG A 13 3.13 2.32 13.07
CA ARG A 13 3.14 3.75 13.37
C ARG A 13 2.87 4.57 12.11
N GLN A 14 2.27 5.75 12.27
CA GLN A 14 2.20 6.71 11.17
C GLN A 14 3.59 7.28 10.87
N VAL A 15 4.39 7.49 11.93
CA VAL A 15 5.77 7.95 11.83
C VAL A 15 6.70 6.75 11.57
N SER A 16 7.40 6.78 10.43
CA SER A 16 8.35 5.75 10.02
C SER A 16 9.81 6.25 10.13
N ASP A 17 10.74 5.51 9.51
CA ASP A 17 12.17 5.84 9.49
C ASP A 17 12.43 7.31 9.13
N ASN A 18 13.36 7.94 9.85
CA ASN A 18 13.74 9.34 9.69
C ASN A 18 12.59 10.34 9.92
N GLY A 19 11.54 9.93 10.63
CA GLY A 19 10.39 10.78 10.93
C GLY A 19 9.44 11.01 9.75
N LEU A 20 9.56 10.22 8.68
CA LEU A 20 8.71 10.37 7.49
C LEU A 20 7.37 9.64 7.66
N PRO A 21 6.28 10.14 7.04
CA PRO A 21 5.03 9.39 6.94
C PRO A 21 5.24 8.00 6.30
N VAL A 22 4.66 6.97 6.91
CA VAL A 22 4.86 5.55 6.52
C VAL A 22 4.47 5.29 5.06
N ASP A 23 3.39 5.89 4.59
CA ASP A 23 2.92 5.81 3.21
C ASP A 23 3.92 6.46 2.25
N MET A 24 4.42 7.65 2.56
CA MET A 24 5.42 8.33 1.73
C MET A 24 6.75 7.57 1.65
N LYS A 25 7.07 6.78 2.67
CA LYS A 25 8.33 6.02 2.72
C LYS A 25 8.25 4.69 1.98
N TYR A 26 7.18 3.91 2.19
CA TYR A 26 7.09 2.54 1.71
C TYR A 26 6.22 2.37 0.45
N ASN A 27 5.23 3.24 0.23
CA ASN A 27 4.39 3.18 -0.95
C ASN A 27 5.09 3.81 -2.16
N THR A 28 6.07 3.10 -2.71
CA THR A 28 6.86 3.51 -3.88
C THR A 28 6.71 2.48 -5.01
N ARG A 29 6.88 2.92 -6.26
CA ARG A 29 6.82 1.99 -7.41
C ARG A 29 7.95 0.97 -7.37
N PHE A 30 9.12 1.36 -6.89
CA PHE A 30 10.25 0.44 -6.72
C PHE A 30 9.91 -0.69 -5.75
N VAL A 31 9.37 -0.37 -4.58
CA VAL A 31 8.92 -1.39 -3.61
C VAL A 31 7.84 -2.28 -4.23
N HIS A 32 6.88 -1.69 -4.94
CA HIS A 32 5.84 -2.46 -5.62
C HIS A 32 6.41 -3.42 -6.70
N ILE A 33 7.40 -3.00 -7.47
CA ILE A 33 8.11 -3.88 -8.43
C ILE A 33 8.81 -5.02 -7.69
N LEU A 34 9.43 -4.75 -6.53
CA LEU A 34 10.01 -5.82 -5.72
C LEU A 34 8.96 -6.83 -5.24
N PHE A 35 7.75 -6.38 -4.86
CA PHE A 35 6.63 -7.27 -4.50
C PHE A 35 6.21 -8.19 -5.65
N GLN A 36 6.41 -7.78 -6.90
CA GLN A 36 6.13 -8.62 -8.07
C GLN A 36 7.26 -9.60 -8.40
N LEU A 37 8.50 -9.27 -8.03
CA LEU A 37 9.69 -10.06 -8.35
C LEU A 37 10.09 -11.05 -7.24
N LEU A 38 9.84 -10.72 -5.98
CA LEU A 38 10.26 -11.51 -4.83
C LEU A 38 9.07 -12.22 -4.15
N PRO A 39 9.29 -13.38 -3.53
CA PRO A 39 8.22 -14.10 -2.83
C PRO A 39 7.64 -13.28 -1.66
N ILE A 40 6.31 -13.32 -1.49
CA ILE A 40 5.62 -12.59 -0.40
C ILE A 40 6.14 -12.96 1.01
N ASN A 41 6.64 -14.18 1.19
CA ASN A 41 7.23 -14.63 2.45
C ASN A 41 8.45 -13.82 2.86
N PHE A 42 9.26 -13.36 1.90
CA PHE A 42 10.40 -12.49 2.17
C PHE A 42 9.94 -11.15 2.72
N PHE A 43 8.92 -10.53 2.11
CA PHE A 43 8.38 -9.26 2.60
C PHE A 43 7.71 -9.41 3.96
N ASN A 44 6.93 -10.47 4.17
CA ASN A 44 6.36 -10.76 5.49
C ASN A 44 7.46 -10.89 6.53
N TRP A 45 8.50 -11.68 6.28
CA TRP A 45 9.64 -11.81 7.20
C TRP A 45 10.32 -10.46 7.48
N PHE A 46 10.65 -9.70 6.43
CA PHE A 46 11.33 -8.42 6.57
C PHE A 46 10.49 -7.40 7.34
N GLY A 47 9.22 -7.26 6.96
CA GLY A 47 8.29 -6.34 7.60
C GLY A 47 8.00 -6.72 9.05
N GLU A 48 7.73 -7.99 9.34
CA GLU A 48 7.46 -8.46 10.70
C GLU A 48 8.68 -8.30 11.61
N ASN A 49 9.89 -8.58 11.13
CA ASN A 49 11.10 -8.34 11.91
C ASN A 49 11.29 -6.86 12.22
N LYS A 50 11.03 -6.00 11.22
CA LYS A 50 11.11 -4.56 11.42
C LYS A 50 10.09 -4.05 12.45
N LEU A 51 8.86 -4.54 12.40
CA LEU A 51 7.83 -4.18 13.36
C LEU A 51 8.15 -4.69 14.77
N ASN A 52 8.59 -5.94 14.89
CA ASN A 52 8.97 -6.53 16.18
C ASN A 52 10.22 -5.89 16.78
N ALA A 53 11.14 -5.37 15.95
CA ALA A 53 12.28 -4.60 16.43
C ALA A 53 11.88 -3.25 17.06
N MET A 54 10.72 -2.68 16.69
CA MET A 54 10.18 -1.48 17.35
C MET A 54 9.44 -1.84 18.64
N TYR A 55 8.58 -2.85 18.61
CA TYR A 55 7.94 -3.44 19.77
C TYR A 55 7.53 -4.88 19.45
N ASP A 56 7.98 -5.83 20.28
CA ASP A 56 7.67 -7.25 20.10
C ASP A 56 6.17 -7.49 20.29
N HIS A 57 5.47 -7.80 19.20
CA HIS A 57 4.02 -7.98 19.22
C HIS A 57 3.61 -9.18 20.10
N THR A 58 4.50 -10.14 20.33
CA THR A 58 4.25 -11.27 21.25
C THR A 58 4.23 -10.76 22.68
N MET A 59 5.26 -10.01 23.08
CA MET A 59 5.38 -9.41 24.41
C MET A 59 4.20 -8.47 24.72
N TYR A 60 3.72 -7.74 23.72
CA TYR A 60 2.60 -6.80 23.85
C TYR A 60 1.22 -7.46 23.69
N ALA A 61 1.14 -8.80 23.55
CA ALA A 61 -0.09 -9.56 23.32
C ALA A 61 -0.89 -9.12 22.07
N LEU A 62 -0.21 -8.57 21.06
CA LEU A 62 -0.79 -8.11 19.80
C LEU A 62 -0.59 -9.08 18.63
N LYS A 63 0.39 -9.99 18.74
CA LYS A 63 0.84 -10.85 17.63
C LYS A 63 -0.33 -11.63 17.03
N PRO A 64 -0.64 -11.42 15.74
CA PRO A 64 -1.74 -12.13 15.12
C PRO A 64 -1.35 -13.54 14.66
N THR A 65 -2.37 -14.33 14.34
CA THR A 65 -2.21 -15.66 13.73
C THR A 65 -1.87 -15.61 12.24
N HIS A 66 -1.88 -14.43 11.64
CA HIS A 66 -1.66 -14.22 10.21
C HIS A 66 -0.39 -13.41 9.92
N ARG A 67 0.09 -13.51 8.67
CA ARG A 67 1.26 -12.76 8.20
C ARG A 67 0.93 -11.28 7.98
N LEU A 68 1.96 -10.44 7.98
CA LEU A 68 1.81 -8.98 7.90
C LEU A 68 0.95 -8.50 6.73
N PHE A 69 1.20 -8.98 5.52
CA PHE A 69 0.52 -8.50 4.31
C PHE A 69 -0.82 -9.19 4.02
N SER A 70 -1.23 -10.15 4.85
CA SER A 70 -2.52 -10.85 4.69
C SER A 70 -3.72 -10.03 5.17
N GLN A 71 -3.50 -8.96 5.93
CA GLN A 71 -4.56 -8.05 6.39
C GLN A 71 -3.96 -6.66 6.58
N ILE A 72 -4.74 -5.61 6.32
CA ILE A 72 -4.32 -4.23 6.61
C ILE A 72 -3.95 -4.13 8.11
N PRO A 73 -2.73 -3.68 8.45
CA PRO A 73 -2.32 -3.49 9.84
C PRO A 73 -3.06 -2.29 10.47
N VAL A 74 -3.16 -2.30 11.79
CA VAL A 74 -3.67 -1.18 12.58
C VAL A 74 -2.63 -0.07 12.58
N ILE A 75 -3.03 1.16 12.26
CA ILE A 75 -2.14 2.33 12.34
C ILE A 75 -2.43 3.05 13.65
N ASN A 76 -1.49 3.02 14.60
CA ASN A 76 -1.62 3.73 15.87
C ASN A 76 -0.24 3.97 16.50
N ASP A 77 0.11 5.24 16.73
CA ASP A 77 1.38 5.63 17.37
C ASP A 77 1.38 5.47 18.90
N ASP A 78 0.21 5.53 19.54
CA ASP A 78 0.07 5.55 20.99
C ASP A 78 -0.17 4.18 21.61
N LEU A 79 -0.79 3.25 20.87
CA LEU A 79 -1.24 1.97 21.41
C LEU A 79 -0.12 1.19 22.12
N PRO A 80 1.08 1.01 21.54
CA PRO A 80 2.18 0.36 22.25
C PRO A 80 2.54 1.08 23.56
N LEU A 81 2.62 2.42 23.57
CA LEU A 81 2.91 3.20 24.77
C LEU A 81 1.81 3.05 25.84
N LYS A 82 0.54 3.00 25.42
CA LYS A 82 -0.60 2.80 26.32
C LYS A 82 -0.65 1.38 26.90
N ILE A 83 -0.18 0.37 26.16
CA ILE A 83 -0.01 -0.98 26.68
C ILE A 83 1.13 -1.01 27.70
N LEU A 84 2.29 -0.44 27.35
CA LEU A 84 3.48 -0.43 28.21
C LEU A 84 3.23 0.27 29.56
N SER A 85 2.45 1.36 29.55
CA SER A 85 2.07 2.10 30.76
C SER A 85 0.93 1.44 31.56
N GLY A 86 0.33 0.36 31.07
CA GLY A 86 -0.82 -0.30 31.71
C GLY A 86 -2.16 0.42 31.55
N ALA A 87 -2.20 1.56 30.82
CA ALA A 87 -3.44 2.28 30.55
C ALA A 87 -4.42 1.47 29.68
N VAL A 88 -3.89 0.64 28.78
CA VAL A 88 -4.63 -0.32 27.95
C VAL A 88 -4.13 -1.72 28.27
N ILE A 89 -5.03 -2.62 28.63
CA ILE A 89 -4.74 -4.02 28.88
C ILE A 89 -5.38 -4.86 27.78
N ILE A 90 -4.58 -5.60 27.03
CA ILE A 90 -5.09 -6.51 26.00
C ILE A 90 -5.69 -7.74 26.67
N LYS A 91 -6.87 -8.15 26.19
CA LYS A 91 -7.59 -9.34 26.62
C LYS A 91 -7.92 -10.22 25.42
N PRO A 92 -8.05 -11.55 25.59
CA PRO A 92 -8.54 -12.41 24.53
C PRO A 92 -10.02 -12.12 24.27
N ASN A 93 -10.63 -12.93 23.40
CA ASN A 93 -12.03 -12.77 23.05
C ASN A 93 -12.97 -12.91 24.26
N VAL A 94 -14.06 -12.13 24.26
CA VAL A 94 -15.09 -12.18 25.30
C VAL A 94 -15.88 -13.47 25.13
N LYS A 95 -15.97 -14.25 26.22
CA LYS A 95 -16.74 -15.48 26.30
C LYS A 95 -18.21 -15.19 26.63
N GLU A 96 -18.43 -14.40 27.68
CA GLU A 96 -19.76 -14.02 28.14
C GLU A 96 -19.71 -12.74 29.01
N ILE A 97 -20.85 -12.09 29.13
CA ILE A 97 -21.04 -10.91 29.99
C ILE A 97 -22.07 -11.29 31.05
N ARG A 98 -21.68 -11.22 32.33
CA ARG A 98 -22.49 -11.56 33.49
C ARG A 98 -22.71 -10.31 34.35
N GLY A 99 -23.82 -9.62 34.12
CA GLY A 99 -24.07 -8.32 34.76
C GLY A 99 -22.96 -7.32 34.40
N SER A 100 -22.25 -6.80 35.40
CA SER A 100 -21.10 -5.89 35.21
C SER A 100 -19.75 -6.62 35.06
N THR A 101 -19.74 -7.94 34.92
CA THR A 101 -18.53 -8.76 34.81
C THR A 101 -18.37 -9.29 33.39
N VAL A 102 -17.21 -9.08 32.79
CA VAL A 102 -16.85 -9.61 31.48
C VAL A 102 -15.91 -10.79 31.67
N VAL A 103 -16.30 -11.97 31.19
CA VAL A 103 -15.50 -13.20 31.22
C VAL A 103 -14.87 -13.43 29.86
N PHE A 104 -13.59 -13.77 29.83
CA PHE A 104 -12.81 -13.99 28.61
C PHE A 104 -12.55 -15.48 28.37
N ASP A 105 -12.14 -15.83 27.14
CA ASP A 105 -11.92 -17.21 26.72
C ASP A 105 -10.79 -17.93 27.48
N ASP A 106 -9.84 -17.17 28.05
CA ASP A 106 -8.75 -17.71 28.89
C ASP A 106 -9.17 -17.98 30.35
N GLY A 107 -10.45 -17.79 30.67
CA GLY A 107 -11.00 -17.93 32.02
C GLY A 107 -10.77 -16.72 32.91
N THR A 108 -10.02 -15.70 32.46
CA THR A 108 -9.90 -14.44 33.19
C THR A 108 -11.20 -13.65 33.12
N PHE A 109 -11.43 -12.78 34.08
CA PHE A 109 -12.59 -11.89 34.09
C PHE A 109 -12.21 -10.49 34.58
N VAL A 110 -13.06 -9.52 34.25
CA VAL A 110 -12.98 -8.14 34.73
C VAL A 110 -14.35 -7.78 35.29
N GLU A 111 -14.37 -7.36 36.55
CA GLU A 111 -15.59 -6.89 37.23
C GLU A 111 -15.76 -5.38 37.09
N LYS A 112 -16.95 -4.90 37.43
CA LYS A 112 -17.29 -3.46 37.47
C LYS A 112 -17.00 -2.75 36.14
N VAL A 113 -17.36 -3.40 35.03
CA VAL A 113 -17.28 -2.78 33.70
C VAL A 113 -18.48 -1.86 33.50
N ASP A 114 -18.22 -0.56 33.42
CA ASP A 114 -19.28 0.45 33.25
C ASP A 114 -19.73 0.60 31.79
N THR A 115 -18.86 0.31 30.82
CA THR A 115 -19.13 0.56 29.40
C THR A 115 -18.41 -0.44 28.51
N ILE A 116 -19.12 -0.92 27.48
CA ILE A 116 -18.59 -1.78 26.42
C ILE A 116 -18.75 -1.06 25.09
N VAL A 117 -17.64 -0.87 24.37
CA VAL A 117 -17.62 -0.25 23.04
C VAL A 117 -17.33 -1.32 21.98
N PHE A 118 -18.32 -1.61 21.13
CA PHE A 118 -18.19 -2.55 20.03
C PHE A 118 -17.57 -1.88 18.79
N ALA A 119 -16.24 -1.89 18.70
CA ALA A 119 -15.51 -1.48 17.51
C ALA A 119 -15.39 -2.61 16.47
N THR A 120 -16.50 -3.29 16.15
CA THR A 120 -16.54 -4.52 15.34
C THR A 120 -16.69 -4.30 13.83
N GLY A 121 -16.56 -3.05 13.38
CA GLY A 121 -16.68 -2.66 11.97
C GLY A 121 -18.11 -2.35 11.55
N TYR A 122 -18.34 -2.31 10.24
CA TYR A 122 -19.61 -1.91 9.64
C TYR A 122 -20.06 -2.94 8.60
N ASN A 123 -21.38 -3.07 8.45
CA ASN A 123 -21.98 -3.69 7.27
C ASN A 123 -22.24 -2.61 6.20
N TYR A 124 -22.44 -3.03 4.96
CA TYR A 124 -22.86 -2.15 3.88
C TYR A 124 -24.13 -2.70 3.23
N ASP A 125 -24.95 -1.80 2.70
CA ASP A 125 -26.12 -2.13 1.91
C ASP A 125 -26.43 -1.00 0.91
N PHE A 126 -27.18 -1.31 -0.14
CA PHE A 126 -27.63 -0.37 -1.16
C PHE A 126 -29.16 -0.47 -1.29
N PRO A 127 -29.93 0.00 -0.28
CA PRO A 127 -31.38 -0.23 -0.20
C PRO A 127 -32.18 0.47 -1.33
N PHE A 128 -31.55 1.42 -2.01
CA PHE A 128 -32.12 2.13 -3.16
C PHE A 128 -31.85 1.42 -4.50
N LEU A 129 -31.08 0.33 -4.51
CA LEU A 129 -30.83 -0.48 -5.71
C LEU A 129 -31.64 -1.78 -5.69
N PRO A 130 -32.20 -2.21 -6.83
CA PRO A 130 -32.85 -3.50 -6.90
C PRO A 130 -31.82 -4.63 -6.74
N SER A 131 -32.22 -5.71 -6.07
CA SER A 131 -31.35 -6.85 -5.77
C SER A 131 -30.77 -7.53 -7.02
N SER A 132 -31.44 -7.40 -8.17
CA SER A 132 -30.97 -7.93 -9.47
C SER A 132 -29.69 -7.26 -9.98
N VAL A 133 -29.41 -6.02 -9.58
CA VAL A 133 -28.16 -5.29 -9.94
C VAL A 133 -26.99 -5.76 -9.07
N MET A 134 -27.28 -6.37 -7.92
CA MET A 134 -26.32 -6.72 -6.87
C MET A 134 -25.85 -8.18 -7.01
N TYR A 135 -25.15 -8.48 -8.10
CA TYR A 135 -24.44 -9.75 -8.24
C TYR A 135 -23.46 -9.95 -7.07
N LYS A 136 -23.40 -11.15 -6.48
CA LYS A 136 -22.50 -11.49 -5.38
C LYS A 136 -21.38 -12.39 -5.86
N SER A 137 -20.18 -12.15 -5.34
CA SER A 137 -19.01 -13.01 -5.54
C SER A 137 -18.27 -13.14 -4.23
N GLY A 138 -18.25 -14.35 -3.65
CA GLY A 138 -17.74 -14.58 -2.29
C GLY A 138 -18.51 -13.77 -1.24
N HIS A 139 -17.79 -12.99 -0.44
CA HIS A 139 -18.35 -12.13 0.62
C HIS A 139 -18.68 -10.69 0.17
N ARG A 140 -18.51 -10.36 -1.12
CA ARG A 140 -18.72 -9.01 -1.67
C ARG A 140 -19.80 -8.92 -2.73
N VAL A 141 -20.20 -7.68 -3.01
CA VAL A 141 -20.83 -7.29 -4.27
C VAL A 141 -19.80 -7.46 -5.39
N GLY A 142 -20.14 -8.27 -6.37
CA GLY A 142 -19.30 -8.58 -7.52
C GLY A 142 -19.34 -7.47 -8.56
N LEU A 143 -18.54 -6.44 -8.35
CA LEU A 143 -18.40 -5.32 -9.29
C LEU A 143 -17.14 -5.50 -10.14
N TYR A 144 -17.26 -5.35 -11.45
CA TYR A 144 -16.12 -5.31 -12.36
C TYR A 144 -15.19 -4.18 -11.96
N LYS A 145 -13.95 -4.56 -11.63
CA LYS A 145 -12.90 -3.68 -11.08
C LYS A 145 -13.37 -2.84 -9.88
N HIS A 146 -14.27 -3.37 -9.05
CA HIS A 146 -14.87 -2.68 -7.90
C HIS A 146 -15.72 -1.44 -8.26
N VAL A 147 -16.20 -1.32 -9.51
CA VAL A 147 -16.93 -0.15 -10.00
C VAL A 147 -18.26 -0.51 -10.66
N PHE A 148 -18.23 -1.36 -11.69
CA PHE A 148 -19.41 -1.58 -12.55
C PHE A 148 -20.11 -2.90 -12.24
N PRO A 149 -21.44 -2.91 -12.05
CA PRO A 149 -22.19 -4.16 -11.99
C PRO A 149 -22.17 -4.85 -13.38
N PRO A 150 -21.81 -6.14 -13.46
CA PRO A 150 -21.60 -6.81 -14.75
C PRO A 150 -22.89 -7.23 -15.46
N ASN A 151 -24.04 -7.24 -14.78
CA ASN A 151 -25.31 -7.77 -15.29
C ASN A 151 -26.24 -6.70 -15.86
N MET A 152 -25.68 -5.61 -16.38
CA MET A 152 -26.44 -4.54 -17.01
C MET A 152 -26.34 -4.60 -18.53
N GLU A 153 -27.43 -4.31 -19.21
CA GLU A 153 -27.45 -4.16 -20.68
C GLU A 153 -26.71 -2.88 -21.12
N HIS A 154 -26.88 -1.81 -20.35
CA HIS A 154 -26.21 -0.53 -20.58
C HIS A 154 -25.35 -0.15 -19.36
N PRO A 155 -24.08 0.27 -19.55
CA PRO A 155 -23.19 0.62 -18.45
C PRO A 155 -23.46 2.05 -17.96
N THR A 156 -24.65 2.27 -17.37
CA THR A 156 -25.13 3.59 -16.91
C THR A 156 -25.14 3.74 -15.39
N LEU A 157 -24.72 2.71 -14.65
CA LEU A 157 -24.57 2.72 -13.20
C LEU A 157 -23.14 2.33 -12.82
N ALA A 158 -22.60 3.01 -11.81
CA ALA A 158 -21.29 2.71 -11.25
C ALA A 158 -21.29 3.01 -9.75
N VAL A 159 -20.51 2.23 -9.00
CA VAL A 159 -20.27 2.45 -7.58
C VAL A 159 -18.84 2.97 -7.41
N VAL A 160 -18.69 4.17 -6.84
CA VAL A 160 -17.40 4.83 -6.64
C VAL A 160 -17.07 4.83 -5.15
N GLY A 161 -15.82 4.54 -4.81
CA GLY A 161 -15.31 4.49 -3.43
C GLY A 161 -15.59 3.18 -2.69
N PHE A 162 -16.24 2.21 -3.33
CA PHE A 162 -16.56 0.91 -2.70
C PHE A 162 -15.39 -0.08 -2.81
N ILE A 163 -14.28 0.27 -2.17
CA ILE A 163 -13.00 -0.43 -2.24
C ILE A 163 -12.21 -0.22 -0.95
N HIS A 164 -11.34 -1.17 -0.59
CA HIS A 164 -10.50 -1.06 0.59
C HIS A 164 -9.05 -1.42 0.26
N ALA A 165 -8.12 -0.52 0.51
CA ALA A 165 -6.70 -0.74 0.24
C ALA A 165 -5.84 -0.16 1.36
N LEU A 166 -4.60 -0.65 1.49
CA LEU A 166 -3.58 0.02 2.31
C LEU A 166 -3.09 1.29 1.58
N GLY A 167 -3.89 2.35 1.67
CA GLY A 167 -3.65 3.61 0.99
C GLY A 167 -4.83 4.57 1.13
N ALA A 168 -4.70 5.76 0.55
CA ALA A 168 -5.74 6.77 0.65
C ALA A 168 -6.90 6.49 -0.33
N ILE A 169 -8.14 6.50 0.17
CA ILE A 169 -9.35 6.30 -0.65
C ILE A 169 -9.60 7.45 -1.64
N MET A 170 -9.21 8.68 -1.29
CA MET A 170 -9.48 9.88 -2.09
C MET A 170 -8.96 9.77 -3.55
N PRO A 171 -7.67 9.42 -3.80
CA PRO A 171 -7.19 9.21 -5.16
C PRO A 171 -7.81 7.99 -5.85
N GLN A 172 -8.21 6.96 -5.10
CA GLN A 172 -8.87 5.78 -5.68
C GLN A 172 -10.27 6.15 -6.21
N GLY A 173 -11.06 6.86 -5.41
CA GLY A 173 -12.37 7.36 -5.82
C GLY A 173 -12.27 8.35 -6.99
N GLU A 174 -11.29 9.24 -6.97
CA GLU A 174 -11.02 10.17 -8.09
C GLU A 174 -10.69 9.41 -9.39
N MET A 175 -9.82 8.39 -9.30
CA MET A 175 -9.44 7.58 -10.45
C MET A 175 -10.63 6.78 -11.01
N GLN A 176 -11.42 6.16 -10.12
CA GLN A 176 -12.66 5.48 -10.49
C GLN A 176 -13.63 6.45 -11.19
N ALA A 177 -13.86 7.64 -10.64
CA ALA A 177 -14.75 8.64 -11.24
C ALA A 177 -14.26 9.09 -12.65
N ARG A 178 -12.95 9.23 -12.85
CA ARG A 178 -12.37 9.53 -14.17
C ARG A 178 -12.63 8.43 -15.18
N TRP A 179 -12.60 7.17 -14.76
CA TRP A 179 -12.94 6.07 -15.64
C TRP A 179 -14.44 6.02 -15.92
N VAL A 180 -15.27 6.13 -14.88
CA VAL A 180 -16.74 6.10 -14.96
C VAL A 180 -17.28 7.13 -15.95
N THR A 181 -16.86 8.38 -15.82
CA THR A 181 -17.31 9.46 -16.71
C THR A 181 -16.97 9.21 -18.18
N ARG A 182 -15.85 8.52 -18.47
CA ARG A 182 -15.46 8.16 -19.84
C ARG A 182 -16.28 7.00 -20.38
N VAL A 183 -16.66 6.05 -19.54
CA VAL A 183 -17.58 4.96 -19.90
C VAL A 183 -18.97 5.52 -20.19
N PHE A 184 -19.51 6.35 -19.30
CA PHE A 184 -20.83 6.97 -19.48
C PHE A 184 -20.89 7.85 -20.73
N LYS A 185 -19.80 8.54 -21.08
CA LYS A 185 -19.69 9.31 -22.34
C LYS A 185 -19.48 8.42 -23.58
N GLY A 186 -19.29 7.11 -23.43
CA GLY A 186 -19.01 6.19 -24.54
C GLY A 186 -17.58 6.25 -25.09
N LEU A 187 -16.67 6.99 -24.44
CA LEU A 187 -15.26 7.10 -24.84
C LEU A 187 -14.46 5.83 -24.48
N LYS A 188 -14.97 5.04 -23.54
CA LYS A 188 -14.42 3.74 -23.13
C LYS A 188 -15.54 2.73 -23.08
N LYS A 189 -15.33 1.56 -23.70
CA LYS A 189 -16.31 0.47 -23.70
C LYS A 189 -15.90 -0.55 -22.64
N LEU A 190 -16.88 -1.02 -21.88
CA LEU A 190 -16.69 -2.17 -21.00
C LEU A 190 -16.64 -3.46 -21.85
N PRO A 191 -15.96 -4.51 -21.37
CA PRO A 191 -16.01 -5.81 -22.02
C PRO A 191 -17.41 -6.44 -21.85
N SER A 192 -17.65 -7.59 -22.48
CA SER A 192 -18.93 -8.29 -22.37
C SER A 192 -19.23 -8.70 -20.92
N ASN A 193 -20.52 -8.84 -20.59
CA ASN A 193 -20.98 -9.23 -19.25
C ASN A 193 -20.31 -10.52 -18.76
N GLN A 194 -20.18 -11.52 -19.64
CA GLN A 194 -19.48 -12.77 -19.31
C GLN A 194 -17.99 -12.56 -18.98
N ALA A 195 -17.29 -11.68 -19.71
CA ALA A 195 -15.89 -11.37 -19.45
C ALA A 195 -15.73 -10.58 -18.14
N MET A 196 -16.67 -9.67 -17.85
CA MET A 196 -16.71 -8.95 -16.58
C MET A 196 -16.91 -9.92 -15.41
N ILE A 197 -17.92 -10.80 -15.47
CA ILE A 197 -18.18 -11.82 -14.42
C ILE A 197 -16.94 -12.69 -14.18
N LYS A 198 -16.33 -13.23 -15.24
CA LYS A 198 -15.09 -14.02 -15.14
C LYS A 198 -13.97 -13.26 -14.45
N THR A 199 -13.84 -11.96 -14.74
CA THR A 199 -12.85 -11.09 -14.09
C THR A 199 -13.17 -10.89 -12.61
N VAL A 200 -14.43 -10.67 -12.26
CA VAL A 200 -14.87 -10.54 -10.85
C VAL A 200 -14.60 -11.83 -10.07
N GLU A 201 -14.94 -12.99 -10.64
CA GLU A 201 -14.72 -14.28 -9.98
C GLU A 201 -13.23 -14.59 -9.80
N LYS A 202 -12.40 -14.27 -10.79
CA LYS A 202 -10.94 -14.38 -10.68
C LYS A 202 -10.40 -13.46 -9.58
N ASP A 203 -10.82 -12.19 -9.59
CA ASP A 203 -10.41 -11.20 -8.60
C ASP A 203 -10.82 -11.61 -7.18
N THR A 204 -12.01 -12.19 -7.00
CA THR A 204 -12.44 -12.75 -5.70
C THR A 204 -11.51 -13.89 -5.25
N LYS A 205 -11.15 -14.82 -6.14
CA LYS A 205 -10.22 -15.92 -5.83
C LYS A 205 -8.81 -15.41 -5.50
N ASP A 206 -8.32 -14.44 -6.26
CA ASP A 206 -7.01 -13.83 -6.03
C ASP A 206 -6.98 -13.09 -4.69
N MET A 207 -8.06 -12.38 -4.34
CA MET A 207 -8.21 -11.73 -3.03
C MET A 207 -8.25 -12.75 -1.89
N GLU A 208 -9.03 -13.84 -2.00
CA GLU A 208 -9.09 -14.91 -0.99
C GLU A 208 -7.75 -15.63 -0.80
N LYS A 209 -6.92 -15.71 -1.84
CA LYS A 209 -5.57 -16.26 -1.78
C LYS A 209 -4.60 -15.33 -1.06
N ASN A 210 -4.70 -14.03 -1.29
CA ASN A 210 -3.71 -13.06 -0.84
C ASN A 210 -4.05 -12.43 0.53
N TYR A 211 -5.34 -12.38 0.89
CA TYR A 211 -5.84 -11.67 2.07
C TYR A 211 -6.79 -12.52 2.91
N ILE A 212 -6.93 -12.13 4.18
CA ILE A 212 -7.96 -12.68 5.05
C ILE A 212 -9.29 -11.99 4.73
N VAL A 213 -10.09 -12.69 3.95
CA VAL A 213 -11.43 -12.24 3.55
C VAL A 213 -12.46 -12.71 4.57
N SER A 214 -13.38 -11.81 4.92
CA SER A 214 -14.54 -12.10 5.74
C SER A 214 -15.70 -11.21 5.31
N LYS A 215 -16.89 -11.41 5.87
CA LYS A 215 -18.03 -10.49 5.64
C LYS A 215 -17.68 -9.03 5.98
N LEU A 216 -16.80 -8.80 6.95
CA LEU A 216 -16.38 -7.46 7.40
C LEU A 216 -15.21 -6.89 6.60
N THR A 217 -14.47 -7.73 5.87
CA THR A 217 -13.29 -7.32 5.09
C THR A 217 -13.33 -7.87 3.65
N PRO A 218 -14.37 -7.57 2.83
CA PRO A 218 -14.55 -8.28 1.57
C PRO A 218 -14.03 -7.52 0.33
N LEU A 219 -13.36 -6.37 0.48
CA LEU A 219 -13.05 -5.43 -0.62
C LEU A 219 -11.56 -5.12 -0.79
N GLN A 220 -10.69 -6.00 -0.30
CA GLN A 220 -9.26 -5.74 -0.17
C GLN A 220 -8.57 -5.72 -1.55
N VAL A 221 -7.80 -4.67 -1.84
CA VAL A 221 -6.93 -4.57 -3.03
C VAL A 221 -5.54 -4.07 -2.68
N ASP A 222 -4.57 -4.34 -3.57
CA ASP A 222 -3.28 -3.63 -3.56
C ASP A 222 -3.45 -2.24 -4.18
N PHE A 223 -2.99 -1.21 -3.47
CA PHE A 223 -3.21 0.18 -3.83
C PHE A 223 -2.57 0.54 -5.18
N VAL A 224 -1.30 0.21 -5.39
CA VAL A 224 -0.56 0.63 -6.60
C VAL A 224 -1.05 -0.14 -7.82
N SER A 225 -1.26 -1.46 -7.68
CA SER A 225 -1.77 -2.30 -8.77
C SER A 225 -3.14 -1.82 -9.23
N TYR A 226 -4.04 -1.57 -8.28
CA TYR A 226 -5.39 -1.11 -8.59
C TYR A 226 -5.37 0.27 -9.27
N MET A 227 -4.62 1.22 -8.71
CA MET A 227 -4.50 2.56 -9.27
C MET A 227 -3.92 2.54 -10.69
N ASP A 228 -2.89 1.73 -10.94
CA ASP A 228 -2.30 1.57 -12.28
C ASP A 228 -3.23 0.89 -13.28
N ASP A 229 -4.04 -0.08 -12.83
CA ASP A 229 -5.02 -0.76 -13.68
C ASP A 229 -6.13 0.20 -14.13
N ILE A 230 -6.76 0.93 -13.21
CA ILE A 230 -7.77 1.94 -13.58
C ILE A 230 -7.13 3.08 -14.38
N ALA A 231 -5.90 3.50 -14.04
CA ALA A 231 -5.19 4.50 -14.84
C ALA A 231 -4.90 4.00 -16.27
N GLY A 232 -4.70 2.70 -16.47
CA GLY A 232 -4.62 2.06 -17.78
C GLY A 232 -5.93 2.20 -18.57
N GLU A 233 -7.06 1.93 -17.92
CA GLU A 233 -8.39 2.11 -18.53
C GLU A 233 -8.63 3.57 -18.97
N VAL A 234 -8.22 4.53 -18.15
CA VAL A 234 -8.34 5.97 -18.47
C VAL A 234 -7.31 6.42 -19.52
N GLY A 235 -6.15 5.76 -19.59
CA GLY A 235 -5.01 6.14 -20.45
C GLY A 235 -4.07 7.18 -19.82
N VAL A 236 -3.90 7.14 -18.50
CA VAL A 236 -3.15 8.12 -17.69
C VAL A 236 -2.11 7.46 -16.78
N ARG A 237 -1.89 6.16 -16.96
CA ARG A 237 -0.86 5.40 -16.26
C ARG A 237 0.53 5.94 -16.65
N PRO A 238 1.38 6.32 -15.68
CA PRO A 238 2.72 6.80 -15.98
C PRO A 238 3.56 5.73 -16.68
N SER A 239 4.05 6.03 -17.89
CA SER A 239 4.98 5.16 -18.59
C SER A 239 6.41 5.38 -18.07
N LEU A 240 6.92 4.45 -17.26
CA LEU A 240 8.28 4.50 -16.71
C LEU A 240 9.35 4.49 -17.81
N LEU A 241 9.19 3.64 -18.82
CA LEU A 241 10.14 3.54 -19.92
C LEU A 241 10.21 4.84 -20.73
N TRP A 242 9.06 5.44 -21.01
CA TRP A 242 9.01 6.72 -21.71
C TRP A 242 9.63 7.85 -20.89
N LEU A 243 9.32 7.91 -19.58
CA LEU A 243 9.93 8.90 -18.68
C LEU A 243 11.45 8.73 -18.58
N PHE A 244 11.96 7.50 -18.61
CA PHE A 244 13.40 7.24 -18.56
C PHE A 244 14.15 7.94 -19.71
N PHE A 245 13.60 7.89 -20.92
CA PHE A 245 14.22 8.50 -22.10
C PHE A 245 13.89 9.99 -22.29
N THR A 246 12.77 10.48 -21.76
CA THR A 246 12.30 11.87 -22.00
C THR A 246 12.55 12.84 -20.85
N ASP A 247 12.45 12.39 -19.60
CA ASP A 247 12.63 13.20 -18.40
C ASP A 247 13.18 12.33 -17.26
N TYR A 248 14.46 11.99 -17.37
CA TYR A 248 15.15 11.12 -16.41
C TYR A 248 15.05 11.60 -14.95
N PRO A 249 15.14 12.91 -14.63
CA PRO A 249 14.88 13.40 -13.27
C PRO A 249 13.48 13.05 -12.76
N LEU A 250 12.44 13.23 -13.57
CA LEU A 250 11.07 12.87 -13.21
C LEU A 250 10.92 11.34 -13.09
N PHE A 251 11.50 10.57 -14.00
CA PHE A 251 11.55 9.11 -13.91
C PHE A 251 12.06 8.65 -12.54
N LYS A 252 13.17 9.22 -12.06
CA LYS A 252 13.72 8.87 -10.74
C LYS A 252 12.72 9.16 -9.61
N ARG A 253 12.05 10.32 -9.65
CA ARG A 253 11.05 10.69 -8.63
C ARG A 253 9.80 9.81 -8.67
N VAL A 254 9.40 9.37 -9.86
CA VAL A 254 8.23 8.48 -10.05
C VAL A 254 8.54 7.05 -9.62
N LEU A 255 9.76 6.55 -9.87
CA LEU A 255 10.15 5.18 -9.55
C LEU A 255 10.49 4.99 -8.05
N TRP A 256 11.40 5.80 -7.51
CA TRP A 256 11.88 5.66 -6.12
C TRP A 256 11.16 6.56 -5.12
N GLY A 257 10.40 7.56 -5.59
CA GLY A 257 9.60 8.41 -4.71
C GLY A 257 8.23 7.80 -4.38
N PRO A 258 7.46 8.47 -3.51
CA PRO A 258 6.12 8.02 -3.15
C PRO A 258 5.16 8.07 -4.34
N VAL A 259 4.27 7.08 -4.39
CA VAL A 259 3.16 7.03 -5.36
C VAL A 259 2.10 8.04 -4.93
N THR A 260 2.24 9.28 -5.41
CA THR A 260 1.27 10.35 -5.17
C THR A 260 0.32 10.53 -6.34
N ALA A 261 -0.89 11.03 -6.05
CA ALA A 261 -1.95 11.23 -7.04
C ALA A 261 -1.52 12.10 -8.24
N TYR A 262 -0.56 13.02 -8.02
CA TYR A 262 0.03 13.87 -9.07
C TYR A 262 0.58 13.05 -10.25
N GLN A 263 1.10 11.84 -10.00
CA GLN A 263 1.67 10.99 -11.05
C GLN A 263 0.63 10.65 -12.13
N TYR A 264 -0.63 10.44 -11.75
CA TYR A 264 -1.74 10.11 -12.66
C TYR A 264 -2.32 11.32 -13.41
N ARG A 265 -1.67 12.48 -13.29
CA ARG A 265 -1.95 13.72 -14.02
C ARG A 265 -0.76 14.18 -14.87
N LEU A 266 0.28 13.36 -15.00
CA LEU A 266 1.46 13.65 -15.82
C LEU A 266 1.17 13.55 -17.33
N MET A 267 0.27 12.66 -17.73
CA MET A 267 -0.02 12.34 -19.12
C MET A 267 -1.48 11.96 -19.31
N GLY A 268 -1.90 11.91 -20.58
CA GLY A 268 -3.25 11.51 -20.97
C GLY A 268 -4.34 12.55 -20.64
N PRO A 269 -5.61 12.14 -20.71
CA PRO A 269 -6.75 13.03 -20.53
C PRO A 269 -6.81 13.66 -19.14
N GLY A 270 -6.97 14.98 -19.08
CA GLY A 270 -6.97 15.72 -17.82
C GLY A 270 -5.58 15.88 -17.20
N LYS A 271 -4.52 15.83 -18.02
CA LYS A 271 -3.15 16.21 -17.64
C LYS A 271 -3.16 17.57 -16.94
N TRP A 272 -2.36 17.70 -15.88
CA TRP A 272 -2.19 18.94 -15.15
C TRP A 272 -0.75 19.43 -15.27
N GLU A 273 -0.55 20.66 -15.75
CA GLU A 273 0.79 21.24 -15.96
C GLU A 273 1.62 21.31 -14.67
N GLY A 274 0.95 21.54 -13.53
CA GLY A 274 1.59 21.58 -12.22
C GLY A 274 2.02 20.22 -11.66
N ALA A 275 1.63 19.10 -12.29
CA ALA A 275 1.88 17.75 -11.76
C ALA A 275 3.36 17.46 -11.56
N ARG A 276 4.19 17.82 -12.54
CA ARG A 276 5.64 17.67 -12.46
C ARG A 276 6.20 18.45 -11.27
N ARG A 277 5.91 19.76 -11.18
CA ARG A 277 6.38 20.61 -10.07
C ARG A 277 5.91 20.06 -8.72
N ALA A 278 4.66 19.61 -8.63
CA ALA A 278 4.10 19.05 -7.42
C ALA A 278 4.86 17.81 -6.94
N ILE A 279 5.25 16.90 -7.83
CA ILE A 279 6.06 15.71 -7.50
C ILE A 279 7.45 16.10 -6.99
N PHE A 280 8.09 17.09 -7.62
CA PHE A 280 9.44 17.51 -7.21
C PHE A 280 9.46 18.14 -5.82
N THR A 281 8.41 18.90 -5.48
CA THR A 281 8.30 19.72 -4.25
C THR A 281 7.43 19.09 -3.16
N GLN A 282 7.02 17.82 -3.33
CA GLN A 282 6.12 17.15 -2.38
C GLN A 282 6.71 17.02 -0.97
N PHE A 283 8.01 16.75 -0.87
CA PHE A 283 8.69 16.69 0.42
C PHE A 283 8.84 18.08 1.03
N ASP A 284 9.08 19.13 0.24
CA ASP A 284 9.15 20.50 0.74
C ASP A 284 7.84 20.91 1.41
N ARG A 285 6.70 20.61 0.77
CA ARG A 285 5.38 20.86 1.35
C ARG A 285 5.11 20.03 2.60
N MET A 286 5.61 18.79 2.65
CA MET A 286 5.48 17.93 3.82
C MET A 286 6.32 18.46 5.00
N PHE A 287 7.54 18.92 4.74
CA PHE A 287 8.42 19.46 5.78
C PHE A 287 8.02 20.87 6.23
N GLN A 288 7.40 21.67 5.36
CA GLN A 288 7.06 23.06 5.65
C GLN A 288 6.31 23.26 6.99
N PRO A 289 5.23 22.52 7.31
CA PRO A 289 4.56 22.67 8.60
C PRO A 289 5.40 22.20 9.80
N LEU A 290 6.44 21.40 9.59
CA LEU A 290 7.35 20.92 10.64
C LEU A 290 8.48 21.92 10.95
N LYS A 291 8.76 22.86 10.05
CA LYS A 291 9.80 23.89 10.20
C LYS A 291 9.33 25.04 11.09
N THR A 292 8.90 24.73 12.31
CA THR A 292 8.41 25.72 13.29
C THR A 292 9.54 26.43 14.03
N ARG A 293 10.77 25.90 13.98
CA ARG A 293 11.98 26.49 14.57
C ARG A 293 13.13 26.43 13.58
N LYS A 294 13.85 27.54 13.39
CA LYS A 294 15.10 27.58 12.63
C LYS A 294 16.22 26.91 13.43
N LEU A 295 16.96 26.03 12.78
CA LEU A 295 18.18 25.42 13.30
C LEU A 295 19.35 25.94 12.45
N GLU A 296 20.53 26.06 13.04
CA GLU A 296 21.76 26.24 12.26
C GLU A 296 21.99 24.97 11.44
N ASP A 297 22.22 25.14 10.14
CA ASP A 297 22.49 24.01 9.24
C ASP A 297 23.83 23.39 9.65
N GLN A 298 23.80 22.16 10.18
CA GLN A 298 25.02 21.39 10.39
C GLN A 298 25.53 20.90 9.04
N GLU A 299 26.77 21.28 8.70
CA GLU A 299 27.51 20.77 7.53
C GLU A 299 27.46 19.23 7.51
N PRO A 300 27.10 18.59 6.38
CA PRO A 300 26.99 17.15 6.32
C PRO A 300 28.37 16.52 6.51
N SER A 301 28.52 15.67 7.54
CA SER A 301 29.74 14.94 7.87
C SER A 301 30.43 14.36 6.61
N THR A 302 31.66 14.82 6.37
CA THR A 302 32.56 14.34 5.31
C THR A 302 32.84 12.84 5.43
N ALA A 303 32.93 12.33 6.65
CA ALA A 303 33.13 10.91 6.93
C ALA A 303 31.97 10.04 6.41
N GLY A 304 30.72 10.50 6.56
CA GLY A 304 29.54 9.79 6.05
C GLY A 304 29.49 9.71 4.52
N ARG A 305 30.02 10.71 3.81
CA ARG A 305 30.15 10.68 2.34
C ARG A 305 31.23 9.70 1.90
N LEU A 306 32.40 9.74 2.55
CA LEU A 306 33.51 8.83 2.26
C LEU A 306 33.15 7.37 2.50
N MET A 307 32.41 7.07 3.57
CA MET A 307 31.94 5.71 3.89
C MET A 307 30.94 5.18 2.85
N LYS A 308 30.02 6.03 2.35
CA LYS A 308 29.11 5.64 1.26
C LYS A 308 29.86 5.39 -0.04
N LEU A 309 30.88 6.20 -0.33
CA LEU A 309 31.72 6.03 -1.51
C LEU A 309 32.50 4.71 -1.44
N SER A 310 33.11 4.39 -0.30
CA SER A 310 33.88 3.17 -0.10
C SER A 310 33.02 1.91 -0.20
N LEU A 311 31.82 1.90 0.40
CA LEU A 311 30.86 0.79 0.26
C LEU A 311 30.42 0.57 -1.19
N THR A 312 30.21 1.66 -1.94
CA THR A 312 29.83 1.58 -3.36
C THR A 312 30.98 1.05 -4.23
N LEU A 313 32.21 1.49 -3.96
CA LEU A 313 33.42 1.01 -4.61
C LEU A 313 33.67 -0.48 -4.30
N MET A 314 33.47 -0.91 -3.05
CA MET A 314 33.60 -2.33 -2.69
C MET A 314 32.55 -3.20 -3.37
N ALA A 315 31.29 -2.77 -3.41
CA ALA A 315 30.23 -3.52 -4.10
C ALA A 315 30.47 -3.59 -5.62
N GLY A 316 30.92 -2.49 -6.24
CA GLY A 316 31.32 -2.45 -7.65
C GLY A 316 32.53 -3.33 -7.94
N GLY A 317 33.55 -3.28 -7.09
CA GLY A 317 34.76 -4.11 -7.19
C GLY A 317 34.47 -5.60 -7.01
N ALA A 318 33.63 -5.98 -6.05
CA ALA A 318 33.20 -7.36 -5.86
C ALA A 318 32.39 -7.88 -7.07
N THR A 319 31.54 -7.03 -7.65
CA THR A 319 30.78 -7.38 -8.86
C THR A 319 31.71 -7.54 -10.07
N ALA A 320 32.66 -6.62 -10.27
CA ALA A 320 33.66 -6.72 -11.33
C ALA A 320 34.56 -7.96 -11.15
N TYR A 321 35.00 -8.26 -9.92
CA TYR A 321 35.76 -9.46 -9.61
C TYR A 321 34.96 -10.73 -9.90
N TYR A 322 33.69 -10.79 -9.47
CA TYR A 322 32.80 -11.92 -9.77
C TYR A 322 32.61 -12.14 -11.27
N ILE A 323 32.42 -11.05 -12.04
CA ILE A 323 32.31 -11.11 -13.50
C ILE A 323 33.63 -11.56 -14.13
N HIS A 324 34.78 -11.08 -13.66
CA HIS A 324 36.09 -11.47 -14.17
C HIS A 324 36.37 -12.97 -13.92
N VAL A 325 36.07 -13.47 -12.72
CA VAL A 325 36.27 -14.88 -12.37
C VAL A 325 35.35 -15.80 -13.18
N ARG A 326 34.10 -15.40 -13.45
CA ARG A 326 33.16 -16.21 -14.25
C ARG A 326 33.31 -16.03 -15.75
N ASN A 327 33.78 -14.87 -16.21
CA ASN A 327 33.88 -14.54 -17.63
C ASN A 327 35.08 -13.60 -17.87
N PRO A 328 36.30 -14.15 -17.96
CA PRO A 328 37.55 -13.37 -17.93
C PRO A 328 37.67 -12.34 -19.06
N THR A 329 37.03 -12.59 -20.20
CA THR A 329 37.06 -11.74 -21.40
C THR A 329 36.04 -10.60 -21.35
N ALA A 330 35.01 -10.67 -20.50
CA ALA A 330 33.90 -9.72 -20.52
C ALA A 330 34.33 -8.28 -20.18
N ILE A 331 35.24 -8.10 -19.23
CA ILE A 331 35.71 -6.77 -18.80
C ILE A 331 36.68 -6.14 -19.83
N PRO A 332 37.72 -6.86 -20.33
CA PRO A 332 38.58 -6.35 -21.40
C PRO A 332 37.81 -5.97 -22.67
N THR A 333 36.82 -6.77 -23.09
CA THR A 333 35.99 -6.49 -24.28
C THR A 333 35.03 -5.32 -24.08
N LEU A 334 34.61 -5.04 -22.84
CA LEU A 334 33.82 -3.85 -22.54
C LEU A 334 34.69 -2.60 -22.55
N LEU A 335 35.89 -2.66 -21.95
CA LEU A 335 36.83 -1.54 -21.88
C LEU A 335 37.40 -1.17 -23.25
N SER A 336 37.62 -2.13 -24.15
CA SER A 336 38.07 -1.86 -25.52
C SER A 336 37.06 -1.07 -26.35
N LYS A 337 35.77 -1.04 -25.96
CA LYS A 337 34.73 -0.20 -26.60
C LYS A 337 34.75 1.26 -26.13
N PHE A 338 35.50 1.59 -25.09
CA PHE A 338 35.61 2.94 -24.53
C PHE A 338 36.97 3.60 -24.81
N GLN A 339 37.92 2.89 -25.43
CA GLN A 339 39.13 3.54 -25.93
C GLN A 339 38.76 4.43 -27.13
N PRO A 340 39.17 5.72 -27.14
CA PRO A 340 39.02 6.55 -28.32
C PRO A 340 39.74 5.87 -29.48
N GLN A 341 39.07 5.73 -30.63
CA GLN A 341 39.76 5.35 -31.86
C GLN A 341 40.74 6.49 -32.19
N THR A 342 42.02 6.26 -31.91
CA THR A 342 43.08 7.09 -32.47
C THR A 342 43.06 6.89 -33.98
N ALA A 343 42.99 8.01 -34.70
CA ALA A 343 42.84 8.12 -36.15
C ALA A 343 43.79 7.22 -36.96
#